data_AF-A0AAJ1JBX8-F1
#
_entry.id   AF-A0AAJ1JBX8-F1
#
_cell.length_a   1.000
_cell.length_b   1.000
_cell.length_c   1.000
_cell.angle_alpha   90.00
_cell.angle_beta   90.00
_cell.angle_gamma   90.00
#
_symmetry.space_group_name_H-M   'P 1'
#
loop_
_entity.id
_entity.type
_entity.pdbx_description
1 polymer ?
#
loop_
_entity_poly.entity_id
_entity_poly.type
_entity_poly.pdbx_seq_one_letter_code
_entity_poly.pdbx_strand_id
1 'polypeptide(L)'
;MGETLIDYTAKISKKGIEATPFLRDNEFIAYNFVTGVETRINDLKEVIKRAYQEAKNTGDIPLHRISVSVFGFDMGATLARYFIGVLINQICQKDYDTGLYFYGGVHGGAWVDIPFVGLFDCSRDTPESEDNGLDYGLNILTLPAKSNKVTEVAIDSLITMVAGRKYIDHMTPLPTIVKKSLHLIAAHEKRKWRCLYLTGRSGEHHQEELLPGCSEDIGGGLRNNEQKPNEELAKVALNKMHLAAFHAGVPFPELDELRETDFETWLYFQDEQKVKGKKATEWVEFYQSGLPLKKLSYTALNAHLDSYFAWLGQKHYEYKNELRKLEEQEKAELLSAGSHQGGFNISAKSRQAAFGASEKMALLKKDWGWLSEVAKMAWQVKTRKLSPVPPEIFDKIYRPAKRRAQYYIDCGTAGYDNMPFPISYVPVSNELYSWFVHDIQRAEGINYHYFYIRLMEPLSGDFPPDEPEVNTPPEPPLYVGNDFIFTGWPKF
;
A
#
# COMPACT_ATOMS: atom_id res chain seq x y z
N MET A 1 -21.54 29.80 3.07
CA MET A 1 -21.06 28.51 2.55
C MET A 1 -19.78 28.80 1.80
N GLY A 2 -18.64 28.59 2.46
CA GLY A 2 -17.33 28.87 1.87
C GLY A 2 -16.96 27.80 0.87
N GLU A 3 -16.38 28.19 -0.26
CA GLU A 3 -15.74 27.26 -1.20
C GLU A 3 -14.70 26.43 -0.43
N THR A 4 -14.68 25.11 -0.64
CA THR A 4 -13.65 24.26 -0.03
C THR A 4 -12.30 24.52 -0.70
N LEU A 5 -11.18 24.21 -0.02
CA LEU A 5 -9.84 24.34 -0.62
C LEU A 5 -9.76 23.60 -1.96
N ILE A 6 -10.46 22.46 -2.07
CA ILE A 6 -10.62 21.64 -3.27
C ILE A 6 -11.26 22.43 -4.42
N ASP A 7 -12.37 23.13 -4.15
CA ASP A 7 -13.09 23.96 -5.14
C ASP A 7 -12.23 25.12 -5.65
N TYR A 8 -11.35 25.66 -4.79
CA TYR A 8 -10.41 26.71 -5.15
C TYR A 8 -9.23 26.17 -5.99
N THR A 9 -8.65 25.02 -5.61
CA THR A 9 -7.59 24.36 -6.38
C THR A 9 -8.05 23.83 -7.73
N ALA A 10 -9.30 23.36 -7.85
CA ALA A 10 -9.87 22.91 -9.11
C ALA A 10 -9.95 24.02 -10.18
N LYS A 11 -9.95 25.30 -9.76
CA LYS A 11 -9.95 26.47 -10.63
C LYS A 11 -8.53 26.94 -11.01
N ILE A 12 -7.49 26.48 -10.32
CA ILE A 12 -6.10 26.87 -10.56
C ILE A 12 -5.42 25.76 -11.37
N SER A 13 -4.80 26.13 -12.51
CA SER A 13 -4.01 25.16 -13.28
C SER A 13 -2.87 24.58 -12.43
N LYS A 14 -2.48 23.31 -12.66
CA LYS A 14 -1.33 22.67 -11.96
C LYS A 14 -0.09 23.57 -11.96
N LYS A 15 0.21 24.24 -13.08
CA LYS A 15 1.31 25.22 -13.18
C LYS A 15 1.19 26.38 -12.19
N GLY A 16 -0.02 26.88 -11.94
CA GLY A 16 -0.28 27.91 -10.93
C GLY A 16 -0.12 27.41 -9.50
N ILE A 17 -0.47 26.15 -9.23
CA ILE A 17 -0.25 25.51 -7.93
C ILE A 17 1.26 25.32 -7.70
N GLU A 18 1.99 24.77 -8.67
CA GLU A 18 3.45 24.55 -8.60
C GLU A 18 4.23 25.85 -8.43
N ALA A 19 3.78 26.95 -9.05
CA ALA A 19 4.41 28.27 -8.91
C ALA A 19 4.16 28.95 -7.54
N THR A 20 3.28 28.39 -6.70
CA THR A 20 2.84 29.01 -5.44
C THR A 20 3.23 28.12 -4.25
N PRO A 21 4.35 28.40 -3.54
CA PRO A 21 4.92 27.49 -2.55
C PRO A 21 3.95 27.00 -1.46
N PHE A 22 3.12 27.88 -0.89
CA PHE A 22 2.18 27.48 0.17
C PHE A 22 1.05 26.56 -0.33
N LEU A 23 0.71 26.60 -1.63
CA LEU A 23 -0.24 25.66 -2.25
C LEU A 23 0.47 24.37 -2.64
N ARG A 24 1.64 24.49 -3.28
CA ARG A 24 2.49 23.37 -3.70
C ARG A 24 2.85 22.45 -2.54
N ASP A 25 3.21 23.03 -1.39
CA ASP A 25 3.72 22.32 -0.21
C ASP A 25 2.63 22.05 0.83
N ASN A 26 1.38 22.38 0.54
CA ASN A 26 0.27 21.99 1.40
C ASN A 26 0.12 20.46 1.39
N GLU A 27 0.11 19.83 2.57
CA GLU A 27 0.07 18.37 2.73
C GLU A 27 -1.07 17.71 1.92
N PHE A 28 -2.28 18.25 2.03
CA PHE A 28 -3.44 17.71 1.33
C PHE A 28 -3.30 17.85 -0.19
N ILE A 29 -2.86 19.02 -0.68
CA ILE A 29 -2.68 19.26 -2.12
C ILE A 29 -1.54 18.40 -2.67
N ALA A 30 -0.40 18.36 -1.99
CA ALA A 30 0.77 17.58 -2.38
C ALA A 30 0.47 16.09 -2.43
N TYR A 31 -0.29 15.57 -1.47
CA TYR A 31 -0.68 14.17 -1.45
C TYR A 31 -1.72 13.82 -2.54
N ASN A 32 -2.74 14.64 -2.75
CA ASN A 32 -3.78 14.32 -3.74
C ASN A 32 -3.33 14.58 -5.20
N PHE A 33 -2.50 15.60 -5.41
CA PHE A 33 -2.12 16.08 -6.75
C PHE A 33 -0.62 15.97 -7.06
N VAL A 34 0.17 15.36 -6.17
CA VAL A 34 1.60 15.07 -6.36
C VAL A 34 2.40 16.32 -6.76
N THR A 35 2.16 17.42 -6.05
CA THR A 35 2.82 18.70 -6.30
C THR A 35 4.20 18.79 -5.64
N GLY A 36 5.05 19.67 -6.16
CA GLY A 36 6.37 19.97 -5.63
C GLY A 36 7.44 18.90 -5.87
N VAL A 37 7.14 17.88 -6.67
CA VAL A 37 8.12 16.83 -7.02
C VAL A 37 9.33 17.44 -7.74
N GLU A 38 9.08 18.31 -8.71
CA GLU A 38 10.13 19.00 -9.45
C GLU A 38 11.05 19.81 -8.56
N THR A 39 10.45 20.62 -7.68
CA THR A 39 11.19 21.40 -6.69
C THR A 39 12.07 20.48 -5.85
N ARG A 40 11.52 19.40 -5.28
CA ARG A 40 12.28 18.47 -4.43
C ARG A 40 13.44 17.80 -5.17
N ILE A 41 13.26 17.39 -6.42
CA ILE A 41 14.31 16.75 -7.22
C ILE A 41 15.40 17.74 -7.62
N ASN A 42 15.03 18.97 -8.02
CA ASN A 42 16.00 20.01 -8.39
C ASN A 42 16.78 20.50 -7.16
N ASP A 43 16.11 20.69 -6.03
CA ASP A 43 16.77 21.05 -4.77
C ASP A 43 17.77 19.96 -4.36
N LEU A 44 17.41 18.69 -4.52
CA LEU A 44 18.29 17.57 -4.22
C LEU A 44 19.54 17.55 -5.13
N LYS A 45 19.42 17.87 -6.43
CA LYS A 45 20.58 18.05 -7.32
C LYS A 45 21.56 19.09 -6.78
N GLU A 46 21.04 20.24 -6.34
CA GLU A 46 21.86 21.32 -5.78
C GLU A 46 22.44 20.97 -4.40
N VAL A 47 21.71 20.22 -3.57
CA VAL A 47 22.24 19.71 -2.29
C VAL A 47 23.41 18.76 -2.53
N ILE A 48 23.29 17.79 -3.44
CA ILE A 48 24.38 16.85 -3.77
C ILE A 48 25.60 17.61 -4.30
N LYS A 49 25.38 18.58 -5.18
CA LYS A 49 26.46 19.42 -5.73
C LYS A 49 27.17 20.19 -4.63
N ARG A 50 26.44 20.84 -3.71
CA ARG A 50 27.03 21.56 -2.59
C ARG A 50 27.81 20.62 -1.66
N ALA A 51 27.23 19.49 -1.27
CA ALA A 51 27.87 18.51 -0.41
C ALA A 51 29.17 17.96 -1.03
N TYR A 52 29.16 17.69 -2.34
CA TYR A 52 30.37 17.26 -3.06
C TYR A 52 31.47 18.34 -3.06
N GLN A 53 31.11 19.59 -3.36
CA GLN A 53 32.07 20.69 -3.36
C GLN A 53 32.63 20.98 -1.97
N GLU A 54 31.78 20.93 -0.94
CA GLU A 54 32.20 21.06 0.45
C GLU A 54 33.20 19.95 0.80
N ALA A 55 32.85 18.68 0.61
CA ALA A 55 33.71 17.55 0.89
C ALA A 55 35.06 17.61 0.15
N LYS A 56 35.07 18.11 -1.10
CA LYS A 56 36.29 18.28 -1.89
C LYS A 56 37.17 19.44 -1.40
N ASN A 57 36.57 20.51 -0.90
CA ASN A 57 37.29 21.73 -0.52
C ASN A 57 37.75 21.72 0.94
N THR A 58 37.02 21.03 1.82
CA THR A 58 37.31 20.98 3.27
C THR A 58 38.02 19.71 3.70
N GLY A 59 37.98 18.65 2.87
CA GLY A 59 38.58 17.37 3.21
C GLY A 59 40.09 17.34 3.00
N ASP A 60 40.83 16.98 4.04
CA ASP A 60 42.26 16.64 3.96
C ASP A 60 42.52 15.31 3.21
N ILE A 61 41.46 14.50 3.06
CA ILE A 61 41.48 13.19 2.40
C ILE A 61 40.75 13.29 1.05
N PRO A 62 41.35 12.78 -0.05
CA PRO A 62 40.68 12.78 -1.34
C PRO A 62 39.34 12.03 -1.32
N LEU A 63 38.30 12.66 -1.87
CA LEU A 63 36.97 12.07 -1.97
C LEU A 63 36.93 10.98 -3.04
N HIS A 64 36.94 9.72 -2.61
CA HIS A 64 36.95 8.56 -3.52
C HIS A 64 35.58 7.94 -3.75
N ARG A 65 34.64 8.07 -2.81
CA ARG A 65 33.35 7.38 -2.84
C ARG A 65 32.21 8.25 -2.31
N ILE A 66 31.07 8.19 -2.99
CA ILE A 66 29.78 8.71 -2.51
C ILE A 66 28.85 7.52 -2.32
N SER A 67 28.30 7.35 -1.12
CA SER A 67 27.35 6.28 -0.83
C SER A 67 25.96 6.86 -0.61
N VAL A 68 24.99 6.40 -1.39
CA VAL A 68 23.62 6.93 -1.40
C VAL A 68 22.65 5.83 -1.01
N SER A 69 21.96 5.99 0.12
CA SER A 69 20.86 5.10 0.51
C SER A 69 19.56 5.87 0.45
N VAL A 70 18.53 5.27 -0.13
CA VAL A 70 17.25 5.97 -0.37
C VAL A 70 16.12 5.21 0.30
N PHE A 71 15.26 5.95 0.99
CA PHE A 71 14.07 5.45 1.65
C PHE A 71 12.84 6.14 1.10
N GLY A 72 11.72 5.44 1.02
CA GLY A 72 10.45 6.07 0.67
C GLY A 72 9.25 5.24 1.06
N PHE A 73 8.13 5.93 1.29
CA PHE A 73 6.83 5.36 1.64
C PHE A 73 5.79 5.75 0.60
N ASP A 74 4.92 4.82 0.18
CA ASP A 74 3.81 5.06 -0.74
C ASP A 74 4.30 5.69 -2.05
N MET A 75 3.73 6.82 -2.49
CA MET A 75 4.23 7.57 -3.65
C MET A 75 5.64 8.13 -3.43
N GLY A 76 6.04 8.42 -2.19
CA GLY A 76 7.41 8.78 -1.85
C GLY A 76 8.42 7.68 -2.17
N ALA A 77 8.01 6.40 -2.10
CA ALA A 77 8.83 5.28 -2.56
C ALA A 77 9.01 5.29 -4.09
N THR A 78 7.97 5.69 -4.84
CA THR A 78 8.09 5.90 -6.28
C THR A 78 9.02 7.07 -6.60
N LEU A 79 8.93 8.17 -5.85
CA LEU A 79 9.82 9.31 -6.00
C LEU A 79 11.27 8.98 -5.65
N ALA A 80 11.50 8.15 -4.62
CA ALA A 80 12.82 7.62 -4.29
C ALA A 80 13.43 6.84 -5.47
N ARG A 81 12.64 5.99 -6.13
CA ARG A 81 13.08 5.25 -7.32
C ARG A 81 13.34 6.17 -8.51
N TYR A 82 12.46 7.14 -8.73
CA TYR A 82 12.65 8.17 -9.74
C TYR A 82 13.95 8.95 -9.53
N PHE A 83 14.23 9.34 -8.28
CA PHE A 83 15.48 9.99 -7.89
C PHE A 83 16.71 9.13 -8.22
N ILE A 84 16.67 7.83 -7.95
CA ILE A 84 17.78 6.92 -8.32
C ILE A 84 17.99 6.96 -9.85
N GLY A 85 16.92 6.96 -10.64
CA GLY A 85 17.00 7.13 -12.09
C GLY A 85 17.64 8.47 -12.50
N VAL A 86 17.24 9.57 -11.87
CA VAL A 86 17.86 10.90 -12.09
C VAL A 86 19.34 10.89 -11.72
N LEU A 87 19.70 10.32 -10.56
CA LEU A 87 21.07 10.24 -10.09
C LEU A 87 21.97 9.52 -11.10
N ILE A 88 21.53 8.36 -11.57
CA ILE A 88 22.32 7.50 -12.46
C ILE A 88 22.39 8.05 -13.88
N ASN A 89 21.27 8.57 -14.40
CA ASN A 89 21.15 8.93 -15.82
C ASN A 89 21.44 10.40 -16.12
N GLN A 90 21.29 11.31 -15.14
CA GLN A 90 21.48 12.75 -15.35
C GLN A 90 22.63 13.35 -14.55
N ILE A 91 22.95 12.78 -13.39
CA ILE A 91 23.93 13.35 -12.47
C ILE A 91 25.28 12.64 -12.61
N CYS A 92 25.27 11.31 -12.68
CA CYS A 92 26.47 10.50 -12.78
C CYS A 92 26.91 10.29 -14.23
N GLN A 93 28.19 9.97 -14.39
CA GLN A 93 28.77 9.49 -15.65
C GLN A 93 29.12 8.02 -15.48
N LYS A 94 28.71 7.18 -16.43
CA LYS A 94 29.05 5.76 -16.44
C LYS A 94 30.41 5.57 -17.09
N ASP A 95 31.30 4.87 -16.39
CA ASP A 95 32.48 4.26 -16.98
C ASP A 95 32.05 2.95 -17.65
N TYR A 96 32.13 2.89 -18.97
CA TYR A 96 31.69 1.72 -19.74
C TYR A 96 32.67 0.54 -19.64
N ASP A 97 33.93 0.78 -19.27
CA ASP A 97 34.93 -0.29 -19.11
C ASP A 97 34.73 -1.03 -17.79
N THR A 98 34.46 -0.30 -16.71
CA THR A 98 34.25 -0.87 -15.36
C THR A 98 32.77 -1.09 -15.01
N GLY A 99 31.86 -0.44 -15.71
CA GLY A 99 30.43 -0.40 -15.39
C GLY A 99 30.07 0.47 -14.19
N LEU A 100 31.05 1.17 -13.59
CA LEU A 100 30.85 2.02 -12.41
C LEU A 100 30.30 3.39 -12.79
N TYR A 101 29.59 4.01 -11.85
CA TYR A 101 29.07 5.36 -11.99
C TYR A 101 29.91 6.34 -11.18
N PHE A 102 30.23 7.50 -11.74
CA PHE A 102 31.07 8.52 -11.14
C PHE A 102 30.35 9.87 -11.07
N TYR A 103 30.51 10.57 -9.95
CA TYR A 103 30.14 11.98 -9.81
C TYR A 103 31.38 12.85 -9.94
N GLY A 104 31.30 13.93 -10.72
CA GLY A 104 32.41 14.88 -10.90
C GLY A 104 33.43 14.48 -11.96
N GLY A 105 33.12 13.51 -12.82
CA GLY A 105 33.95 13.07 -13.95
C GLY A 105 34.52 11.67 -13.79
N VAL A 106 34.62 10.93 -14.89
CA VAL A 106 35.29 9.61 -14.92
C VAL A 106 36.80 9.79 -14.62
N HIS A 107 37.37 8.96 -13.74
CA HIS A 107 38.78 8.99 -13.29
C HIS A 107 39.29 10.24 -12.55
N GLY A 108 38.46 11.27 -12.35
CA GLY A 108 38.78 12.47 -11.55
C GLY A 108 37.76 12.79 -10.46
N GLY A 109 36.67 12.02 -10.40
CA GLY A 109 35.58 12.16 -9.46
C GLY A 109 35.45 10.97 -8.51
N ALA A 110 34.40 10.98 -7.70
CA ALA A 110 34.11 9.92 -6.75
C ALA A 110 33.15 8.91 -7.37
N TRP A 111 33.41 7.61 -7.17
CA TRP A 111 32.46 6.59 -7.62
C TRP A 111 31.24 6.55 -6.70
N VAL A 112 30.08 6.27 -7.29
CA VAL A 112 28.78 6.30 -6.61
C VAL A 112 28.34 4.87 -6.32
N ASP A 113 27.98 4.65 -5.05
CA ASP A 113 27.48 3.38 -4.53
C ASP A 113 26.04 3.53 -4.05
N ILE A 114 25.20 2.54 -4.30
CA ILE A 114 23.84 2.47 -3.73
C ILE A 114 23.73 1.21 -2.87
N PRO A 115 24.18 1.24 -1.61
CA PRO A 115 24.21 0.04 -0.77
C PRO A 115 22.81 -0.46 -0.41
N PHE A 116 21.82 0.44 -0.30
CA PHE A 116 20.48 0.08 0.16
C PHE A 116 19.37 0.97 -0.41
N VAL A 117 18.26 0.32 -0.77
CA VAL A 117 16.98 0.99 -1.07
C VAL A 117 15.88 0.38 -0.20
N GLY A 118 15.28 1.21 0.66
CA GLY A 118 14.22 0.81 1.59
C GLY A 118 12.87 1.37 1.18
N LEU A 119 11.91 0.52 0.83
CA LEU A 119 10.58 0.94 0.37
C LEU A 119 9.51 0.44 1.34
N PHE A 120 8.58 1.33 1.71
CA PHE A 120 7.37 0.99 2.44
C PHE A 120 6.18 1.15 1.50
N ASP A 121 5.44 0.06 1.30
CA ASP A 121 4.19 -0.01 0.53
C ASP A 121 4.15 0.82 -0.77
N CYS A 122 5.22 0.74 -1.57
CA CYS A 122 5.41 1.52 -2.80
C CYS A 122 4.21 1.43 -3.76
N SER A 123 3.64 2.61 -4.07
CA SER A 123 2.53 2.81 -5.01
C SER A 123 2.84 3.99 -5.92
N ARG A 124 2.24 4.01 -7.12
CA ARG A 124 2.39 5.10 -8.10
C ARG A 124 1.14 5.94 -8.27
N ASP A 125 0.01 5.40 -7.87
CA ASP A 125 -1.30 5.98 -8.07
C ASP A 125 -1.61 6.99 -6.98
N THR A 126 -2.26 8.06 -7.41
CA THR A 126 -2.73 9.12 -6.52
C THR A 126 -4.07 8.77 -5.89
N PRO A 127 -4.41 9.35 -4.73
CA PRO A 127 -5.73 9.21 -4.11
C PRO A 127 -6.90 9.63 -5.02
N GLU A 128 -6.62 10.55 -5.93
CA GLU A 128 -7.54 11.10 -6.92
C GLU A 128 -7.82 10.17 -8.11
N SER A 129 -7.20 8.98 -8.12
CA SER A 129 -7.37 7.98 -9.15
C SER A 129 -8.70 7.23 -8.96
N GLU A 130 -9.54 7.23 -9.99
CA GLU A 130 -10.86 6.60 -9.96
C GLU A 130 -10.79 5.07 -10.10
N ASP A 131 -9.65 4.51 -10.52
CA ASP A 131 -9.40 3.08 -10.71
C ASP A 131 -7.91 2.71 -10.52
N ASN A 132 -7.62 1.43 -10.27
CA ASN A 132 -6.27 0.84 -10.32
C ASN A 132 -5.94 0.20 -11.68
N GLY A 133 -6.80 0.38 -12.69
CA GLY A 133 -6.67 -0.29 -13.98
C GLY A 133 -7.23 -1.72 -14.01
N LEU A 134 -7.82 -2.24 -12.91
CA LEU A 134 -8.53 -3.52 -12.92
C LEU A 134 -9.83 -3.44 -13.74
N ASP A 135 -10.56 -2.32 -13.69
CA ASP A 135 -11.88 -2.20 -14.33
C ASP A 135 -11.77 -1.84 -15.82
N TYR A 136 -10.70 -1.17 -16.26
CA TYR A 136 -10.42 -0.85 -17.67
C TYR A 136 -9.70 -1.96 -18.45
N GLY A 137 -9.58 -3.15 -17.87
CA GLY A 137 -9.21 -4.38 -18.57
C GLY A 137 -7.78 -4.39 -19.11
N LEU A 138 -6.78 -4.27 -18.22
CA LEU A 138 -5.33 -4.42 -18.50
C LEU A 138 -4.72 -3.45 -19.55
N ASN A 139 -5.52 -2.87 -20.43
CA ASN A 139 -5.08 -2.12 -21.60
C ASN A 139 -4.34 -0.83 -21.25
N ILE A 140 -4.63 -0.25 -20.09
CA ILE A 140 -3.91 0.93 -19.55
C ILE A 140 -2.61 0.51 -18.86
N LEU A 141 -2.56 -0.71 -18.32
CA LEU A 141 -1.37 -1.27 -17.70
C LEU A 141 -0.31 -1.69 -18.73
N THR A 142 -0.76 -2.03 -19.94
CA THR A 142 0.08 -2.33 -21.11
C THR A 142 0.43 -1.09 -21.92
N LEU A 143 -0.08 0.10 -21.57
CA LEU A 143 0.48 1.33 -22.13
C LEU A 143 1.89 1.45 -21.54
N PRO A 144 2.94 1.33 -22.38
CA PRO A 144 4.28 1.57 -21.90
C PRO A 144 4.31 2.95 -21.24
N ALA A 145 4.88 3.04 -20.03
CA ALA A 145 5.27 4.32 -19.47
C ALA A 145 5.96 5.13 -20.58
N LYS A 146 5.56 6.38 -20.80
CA LYS A 146 5.92 7.10 -22.03
C LYS A 146 7.42 7.39 -22.15
N SER A 147 8.23 7.13 -21.12
CA SER A 147 9.69 7.07 -21.29
C SER A 147 10.36 6.19 -20.24
N ASN A 148 11.14 5.20 -20.70
CA ASN A 148 12.23 4.59 -19.91
C ASN A 148 13.42 5.54 -19.75
N LYS A 149 13.44 6.63 -20.53
CA LYS A 149 14.40 7.70 -20.34
C LYS A 149 13.85 8.67 -19.31
N VAL A 150 14.59 8.85 -18.22
CA VAL A 150 14.64 10.15 -17.55
C VAL A 150 15.37 11.12 -18.51
N THR A 151 14.83 11.32 -19.72
CA THR A 151 15.31 12.34 -20.67
C THR A 151 15.07 13.71 -20.06
N GLU A 152 15.70 14.75 -20.61
CA GLU A 152 15.52 16.17 -20.26
C GLU A 152 14.05 16.68 -20.31
N VAL A 153 13.06 15.79 -20.49
CA VAL A 153 11.63 16.10 -20.40
C VAL A 153 11.34 16.60 -18.99
N ALA A 154 10.81 17.83 -18.92
CA ALA A 154 10.44 18.51 -17.70
C ALA A 154 9.62 17.60 -16.76
N ILE A 155 9.97 17.66 -15.48
CA ILE A 155 9.32 16.92 -14.38
C ILE A 155 7.80 17.22 -14.34
N ASP A 156 7.37 18.35 -14.90
CA ASP A 156 5.99 18.74 -15.21
C ASP A 156 5.08 17.61 -15.75
N SER A 157 5.62 16.63 -16.51
CA SER A 157 4.84 15.52 -17.10
C SER A 157 4.79 14.24 -16.27
N LEU A 158 5.32 14.22 -15.03
CA LEU A 158 5.37 13.01 -14.22
C LEU A 158 3.99 12.44 -13.86
N ILE A 159 2.92 13.24 -13.85
CA ILE A 159 1.58 12.73 -13.56
C ILE A 159 0.87 12.47 -14.87
N THR A 160 0.60 11.20 -15.13
CA THR A 160 -0.17 10.76 -16.29
C THR A 160 -1.60 10.45 -15.88
N MET A 161 -2.56 10.99 -16.63
CA MET A 161 -3.98 10.69 -16.50
C MET A 161 -4.44 9.88 -17.72
N VAL A 162 -4.87 8.63 -17.50
CA VAL A 162 -5.42 7.78 -18.55
C VAL A 162 -6.68 7.10 -18.03
N ALA A 163 -7.81 7.38 -18.70
CA ALA A 163 -9.13 6.85 -18.39
C ALA A 163 -9.47 6.84 -16.88
N GLY A 164 -9.34 7.99 -16.21
CA GLY A 164 -9.65 8.14 -14.79
C GLY A 164 -8.54 7.70 -13.83
N ARG A 165 -7.54 6.94 -14.30
CA ARG A 165 -6.33 6.63 -13.51
C ARG A 165 -5.39 7.84 -13.48
N LYS A 166 -4.87 8.20 -12.31
CA LYS A 166 -3.91 9.30 -12.12
C LYS A 166 -2.70 8.78 -11.35
N TYR A 167 -1.52 8.77 -11.97
CA TYR A 167 -0.34 8.11 -11.41
C TYR A 167 0.99 8.77 -11.84
N ILE A 168 2.06 8.49 -11.09
CA ILE A 168 3.43 8.88 -11.43
C ILE A 168 3.96 7.98 -12.56
N ASP A 169 4.28 8.56 -13.72
CA ASP A 169 4.77 7.91 -14.93
C ASP A 169 6.24 7.51 -14.80
N HIS A 170 6.50 6.55 -13.90
CA HIS A 170 7.81 5.97 -13.67
C HIS A 170 7.68 4.47 -13.42
N MET A 171 8.05 3.64 -14.41
CA MET A 171 7.86 2.18 -14.35
C MET A 171 9.10 1.41 -14.80
N THR A 172 10.16 1.47 -13.99
CA THR A 172 11.48 0.87 -14.24
C THR A 172 11.90 -0.03 -13.07
N PRO A 173 12.67 -1.10 -13.31
CA PRO A 173 13.20 -1.90 -12.22
C PRO A 173 14.22 -1.07 -11.44
N LEU A 174 14.47 -1.43 -10.18
CA LEU A 174 15.61 -0.86 -9.47
C LEU A 174 16.90 -1.09 -10.29
N PRO A 175 17.78 -0.10 -10.49
CA PRO A 175 19.00 -0.29 -11.29
C PRO A 175 19.96 -1.33 -10.70
N THR A 176 20.80 -1.95 -11.52
CA THR A 176 21.73 -3.02 -11.10
C THR A 176 22.78 -2.57 -10.09
N ILE A 177 23.06 -1.27 -10.04
CA ILE A 177 23.98 -0.67 -9.05
C ILE A 177 23.43 -0.75 -7.61
N VAL A 178 22.12 -0.95 -7.44
CA VAL A 178 21.51 -1.14 -6.12
C VAL A 178 21.96 -2.49 -5.56
N LYS A 179 22.75 -2.48 -4.48
CA LYS A 179 23.32 -3.70 -3.91
C LYS A 179 22.32 -4.52 -3.12
N LYS A 180 21.46 -3.86 -2.33
CA LYS A 180 20.40 -4.50 -1.54
C LYS A 180 19.14 -3.66 -1.57
N SER A 181 17.98 -4.31 -1.53
CA SER A 181 16.70 -3.63 -1.36
C SER A 181 15.74 -4.43 -0.49
N LEU A 182 14.95 -3.71 0.30
CA LEU A 182 13.83 -4.27 1.04
C LEU A 182 12.58 -3.45 0.75
N HIS A 183 11.54 -4.13 0.29
CA HIS A 183 10.21 -3.55 0.13
C HIS A 183 9.26 -4.24 1.12
N LEU A 184 8.85 -3.50 2.15
CA LEU A 184 7.85 -3.94 3.13
C LEU A 184 6.46 -3.56 2.62
N ILE A 185 5.55 -4.53 2.57
CA ILE A 185 4.30 -4.42 1.82
C ILE A 185 3.11 -4.72 2.73
N ALA A 186 2.08 -3.88 2.67
CA ALA A 186 0.87 -4.04 3.45
C ALA A 186 0.02 -5.22 2.97
N ALA A 187 -0.16 -6.23 3.80
CA ALA A 187 -0.91 -7.44 3.43
C ALA A 187 -2.44 -7.22 3.35
N HIS A 188 -2.95 -6.16 3.98
CA HIS A 188 -4.40 -5.89 4.11
C HIS A 188 -4.82 -4.54 3.49
N GLU A 189 -3.96 -3.90 2.70
CA GLU A 189 -4.34 -2.73 1.92
C GLU A 189 -5.33 -3.13 0.81
N LYS A 190 -6.41 -2.35 0.69
CA LYS A 190 -7.63 -2.69 -0.06
C LYS A 190 -8.24 -1.47 -0.76
N ARG A 191 -7.56 -0.32 -0.74
CA ARG A 191 -8.01 0.89 -1.43
C ARG A 191 -7.81 0.71 -2.92
N LYS A 192 -8.82 1.16 -3.67
CA LYS A 192 -8.93 0.91 -5.11
C LYS A 192 -7.68 1.38 -5.83
N TRP A 193 -7.24 2.61 -5.60
CA TRP A 193 -6.15 3.22 -6.36
C TRP A 193 -4.75 2.73 -5.96
N ARG A 194 -4.52 2.12 -4.79
CA ARG A 194 -3.16 1.76 -4.32
C ARG A 194 -2.60 0.50 -4.99
N CYS A 195 -2.23 0.55 -6.27
CA CYS A 195 -1.46 -0.52 -6.91
C CYS A 195 -0.10 -0.73 -6.23
N LEU A 196 0.34 -1.98 -6.13
CA LEU A 196 1.68 -2.29 -5.64
C LEU A 196 2.70 -2.16 -6.77
N TYR A 197 3.69 -1.29 -6.59
CA TYR A 197 4.77 -1.10 -7.56
C TYR A 197 6.00 -1.92 -7.18
N LEU A 198 6.22 -3.01 -7.92
CA LEU A 198 7.29 -3.98 -7.66
C LEU A 198 8.68 -3.39 -7.93
N THR A 199 9.69 -3.87 -7.21
CA THR A 199 11.09 -3.47 -7.33
C THR A 199 11.76 -3.94 -8.62
N GLY A 200 11.29 -5.05 -9.20
CA GLY A 200 11.92 -5.66 -10.38
C GLY A 200 13.27 -6.31 -10.13
N ARG A 201 13.59 -6.56 -8.85
CA ARG A 201 14.78 -7.32 -8.45
C ARG A 201 14.35 -8.50 -7.60
N SER A 202 15.15 -9.55 -7.62
CA SER A 202 14.92 -10.77 -6.85
C SER A 202 16.24 -11.35 -6.37
N GLY A 203 16.16 -12.37 -5.51
CA GLY A 203 17.33 -13.00 -4.87
C GLY A 203 17.51 -12.54 -3.43
N GLU A 204 18.50 -13.09 -2.74
CA GLU A 204 18.67 -12.87 -1.29
C GLU A 204 18.91 -11.40 -0.91
N HIS A 205 19.49 -10.62 -1.81
CA HIS A 205 19.76 -9.19 -1.61
C HIS A 205 18.56 -8.27 -1.91
N HIS A 206 17.51 -8.79 -2.55
CA HIS A 206 16.36 -8.00 -2.96
C HIS A 206 15.07 -8.69 -2.51
N GLN A 207 14.47 -8.18 -1.43
CA GLN A 207 13.29 -8.78 -0.82
C GLN A 207 12.05 -7.91 -0.97
N GLU A 208 10.92 -8.55 -1.25
CA GLU A 208 9.57 -7.99 -1.22
C GLU A 208 8.74 -8.81 -0.24
N GLU A 209 8.43 -8.24 0.92
CA GLU A 209 7.88 -8.96 2.06
C GLU A 209 6.56 -8.37 2.55
N LEU A 210 5.58 -9.25 2.78
CA LEU A 210 4.30 -8.93 3.37
C LEU A 210 4.42 -8.80 4.90
N LEU A 211 3.90 -7.69 5.40
CA LEU A 211 3.63 -7.45 6.82
C LEU A 211 2.13 -7.22 7.03
N PRO A 212 1.57 -7.65 8.17
CA PRO A 212 0.17 -7.39 8.45
C PRO A 212 -0.09 -5.89 8.58
N GLY A 213 -1.17 -5.42 7.97
CA GLY A 213 -1.64 -4.04 8.10
C GLY A 213 -2.14 -3.44 6.79
N CYS A 214 -2.71 -2.24 6.84
CA CYS A 214 -2.87 -1.37 5.68
C CYS A 214 -1.57 -0.57 5.40
N SER A 215 -1.57 0.31 4.40
CA SER A 215 -0.36 1.05 4.04
C SER A 215 0.25 1.84 5.20
N GLU A 216 -0.56 2.51 6.00
CA GLU A 216 -0.14 3.33 7.14
C GLU A 216 0.35 2.49 8.32
N ASP A 217 -0.14 1.25 8.46
CA ASP A 217 0.42 0.27 9.41
C ASP A 217 1.85 -0.16 9.03
N ILE A 218 2.29 0.11 7.80
CA ILE A 218 3.63 -0.21 7.30
C ILE A 218 4.52 1.03 7.26
N GLY A 219 4.03 2.12 6.68
CA GLY A 219 4.81 3.36 6.53
C GLY A 219 4.73 4.32 7.72
N GLY A 220 3.78 4.11 8.64
CA GLY A 220 3.47 5.04 9.72
C GLY A 220 2.49 6.14 9.30
N GLY A 221 2.14 6.99 10.27
CA GLY A 221 1.27 8.17 10.08
C GLY A 221 -0.06 8.13 10.84
N LEU A 222 -0.42 6.99 11.45
CA LEU A 222 -1.63 6.85 12.27
C LEU A 222 -1.35 7.12 13.74
N ARG A 223 -2.36 7.66 14.44
CA ARG A 223 -2.34 7.87 15.88
C ARG A 223 -3.23 6.88 16.64
N ASN A 224 -2.90 6.66 17.92
CA ASN A 224 -3.68 5.84 18.84
C ASN A 224 -5.09 6.40 18.94
N ASN A 225 -6.07 5.50 18.85
CA ASN A 225 -7.50 5.80 18.85
C ASN A 225 -8.00 6.61 17.64
N GLU A 226 -7.17 6.83 16.62
CA GLU A 226 -7.61 7.47 15.37
C GLU A 226 -8.50 6.51 14.55
N GLN A 227 -8.13 5.23 14.47
CA GLN A 227 -9.04 4.17 14.03
C GLN A 227 -9.00 2.93 14.91
N LYS A 228 -7.80 2.53 15.34
CA LYS A 228 -7.61 1.44 16.29
C LYS A 228 -6.97 1.96 17.57
N PRO A 229 -7.10 1.21 18.68
CA PRO A 229 -6.51 1.63 19.95
C PRO A 229 -4.99 1.78 19.92
N ASN A 230 -4.30 1.14 18.96
CA ASN A 230 -2.84 1.03 18.97
C ASN A 230 -2.23 1.24 17.56
N GLU A 231 -1.25 2.13 17.47
CA GLU A 231 -0.53 2.53 16.24
C GLU A 231 0.81 1.78 16.01
N GLU A 232 1.22 0.91 16.93
CA GLU A 232 2.59 0.37 17.01
C GLU A 232 2.92 -0.66 15.93
N LEU A 233 1.95 -1.02 15.08
CA LEU A 233 2.20 -1.94 13.96
C LEU A 233 3.26 -1.37 12.99
N ALA A 234 3.25 -0.06 12.76
CA ALA A 234 4.26 0.63 11.96
C ALA A 234 5.67 0.58 12.57
N LYS A 235 5.79 0.48 13.90
CA LYS A 235 7.08 0.35 14.58
C LYS A 235 7.74 -1.00 14.27
N VAL A 236 6.96 -2.05 14.02
CA VAL A 236 7.47 -3.36 13.61
C VAL A 236 8.12 -3.25 12.22
N ALA A 237 7.46 -2.57 11.28
CA ALA A 237 8.01 -2.31 9.96
C ALA A 237 9.26 -1.41 10.02
N LEU A 238 9.23 -0.36 10.83
CA LEU A 238 10.36 0.55 11.05
C LEU A 238 11.60 -0.18 11.57
N ASN A 239 11.46 -0.99 12.63
CA ASN A 239 12.57 -1.77 13.19
C ASN A 239 13.16 -2.75 12.17
N LYS A 240 12.30 -3.43 11.41
CA LYS A 240 12.73 -4.36 10.37
C LYS A 240 13.51 -3.66 9.25
N MET A 241 13.04 -2.48 8.82
CA MET A 241 13.74 -1.69 7.80
C MET A 241 15.08 -1.19 8.31
N HIS A 242 15.13 -0.67 9.54
CA HIS A 242 16.35 -0.19 10.17
C HIS A 242 17.41 -1.29 10.25
N LEU A 243 17.04 -2.48 10.72
CA LEU A 243 17.96 -3.62 10.79
C LEU A 243 18.48 -4.04 9.41
N ALA A 244 17.62 -4.08 8.40
CA ALA A 244 18.01 -4.42 7.03
C ALA A 244 18.99 -3.39 6.43
N ALA A 245 18.71 -2.10 6.65
CA ALA A 245 19.57 -1.00 6.23
C ALA A 245 20.92 -1.01 6.96
N PHE A 246 20.91 -1.22 8.28
CA PHE A 246 22.12 -1.33 9.09
C PHE A 246 23.03 -2.47 8.58
N HIS A 247 22.46 -3.65 8.33
CA HIS A 247 23.19 -4.78 7.71
C HIS A 247 23.58 -4.57 6.24
N ALA A 248 23.03 -3.55 5.57
CA ALA A 248 23.46 -3.12 4.25
C ALA A 248 24.63 -2.11 4.30
N GLY A 249 25.03 -1.67 5.49
CA GLY A 249 26.10 -0.69 5.68
C GLY A 249 25.63 0.76 5.63
N VAL A 250 24.32 1.01 5.81
CA VAL A 250 23.82 2.37 6.04
C VAL A 250 24.34 2.86 7.38
N PRO A 251 24.96 4.05 7.48
CA PRO A 251 25.62 4.53 8.69
C PRO A 251 24.61 5.08 9.70
N PHE A 252 23.69 4.23 10.16
CA PHE A 252 22.83 4.55 11.29
C PHE A 252 23.59 4.35 12.60
N PRO A 253 23.35 5.21 13.61
CA PRO A 253 23.85 4.97 14.96
C PRO A 253 23.26 3.67 15.52
N GLU A 254 23.97 3.02 16.43
CA GLU A 254 23.40 1.90 17.17
C GLU A 254 22.22 2.40 18.04
N LEU A 255 21.25 1.53 18.36
CA LEU A 255 20.07 1.97 19.13
C LEU A 255 20.43 2.48 20.53
N ASP A 256 21.49 1.95 21.16
CA ASP A 256 21.96 2.45 22.46
C ASP A 256 22.60 3.85 22.32
N GLU A 257 23.37 4.10 21.27
CA GLU A 257 23.91 5.43 20.95
C GLU A 257 22.79 6.42 20.61
N LEU A 258 21.80 6.00 19.82
CA LEU A 258 20.63 6.81 19.48
C LEU A 258 19.84 7.18 20.74
N ARG A 259 19.70 6.26 21.70
CA ARG A 259 19.05 6.54 22.99
C ARG A 259 19.72 7.67 23.76
N GLU A 260 21.05 7.74 23.72
CA GLU A 260 21.84 8.75 24.42
C GLU A 260 21.88 10.09 23.67
N THR A 261 21.94 10.04 22.34
CA THR A 261 22.14 11.23 21.49
C THR A 261 20.83 11.88 21.04
N ASP A 262 19.78 11.09 20.81
CA ASP A 262 18.46 11.54 20.37
C ASP A 262 17.36 10.59 20.90
N PHE A 263 17.03 10.77 22.17
CA PHE A 263 16.04 9.96 22.89
C PHE A 263 14.65 10.00 22.23
N GLU A 264 14.25 11.14 21.67
CA GLU A 264 12.94 11.29 21.00
C GLU A 264 12.88 10.43 19.73
N THR A 265 13.93 10.44 18.91
CA THR A 265 14.02 9.55 17.74
C THR A 265 14.08 8.08 18.16
N TRP A 266 14.81 7.77 19.23
CA TRP A 266 14.88 6.41 19.78
C TRP A 266 13.51 5.84 20.21
N LEU A 267 12.62 6.66 20.76
CA LEU A 267 11.27 6.24 21.18
C LEU A 267 10.43 5.67 20.02
N TYR A 268 10.65 6.11 18.78
CA TYR A 268 9.96 5.55 17.61
C TYR A 268 10.28 4.07 17.37
N PHE A 269 11.43 3.59 17.84
CA PHE A 269 11.84 2.19 17.72
C PHE A 269 11.31 1.30 18.85
N GLN A 270 10.70 1.86 19.89
CA GLN A 270 10.21 1.10 21.04
C GLN A 270 8.73 0.73 20.89
N ASP A 271 8.40 -0.57 20.93
CA ASP A 271 7.03 -1.07 21.01
C ASP A 271 6.64 -1.33 22.48
N GLU A 272 5.96 -0.38 23.12
CA GLU A 272 5.75 -0.42 24.57
C GLU A 272 4.36 -0.88 24.97
N GLN A 273 3.36 -0.65 24.11
CA GLN A 273 1.98 -0.96 24.45
C GLN A 273 1.69 -2.45 24.30
N LYS A 274 1.12 -3.03 25.36
CA LYS A 274 0.77 -4.45 25.40
C LYS A 274 -0.74 -4.64 25.26
N VAL A 275 -1.13 -5.53 24.36
CA VAL A 275 -2.49 -6.04 24.23
C VAL A 275 -2.49 -7.49 24.68
N LYS A 276 -3.31 -7.81 25.70
CA LYS A 276 -3.35 -9.13 26.37
C LYS A 276 -1.95 -9.67 26.72
N GLY A 277 -1.08 -8.80 27.23
CA GLY A 277 0.26 -9.16 27.69
C GLY A 277 1.34 -9.25 26.61
N LYS A 278 1.01 -9.06 25.34
CA LYS A 278 1.93 -9.11 24.19
C LYS A 278 2.06 -7.77 23.49
N LYS A 279 3.26 -7.43 23.05
CA LYS A 279 3.56 -6.25 22.23
C LYS A 279 3.17 -6.45 20.75
N ALA A 280 3.19 -5.38 19.96
CA ALA A 280 2.94 -5.44 18.53
C ALA A 280 3.87 -6.46 17.82
N THR A 281 5.17 -6.46 18.12
CA THR A 281 6.14 -7.39 17.52
C THR A 281 5.76 -8.85 17.80
N GLU A 282 5.41 -9.17 19.05
CA GLU A 282 5.00 -10.52 19.45
C GLU A 282 3.68 -10.96 18.78
N TRP A 283 2.75 -10.03 18.56
CA TRP A 283 1.50 -10.32 17.83
C TRP A 283 1.74 -10.54 16.34
N VAL A 284 2.67 -9.81 15.73
CA VAL A 284 3.09 -10.03 14.33
C VAL A 284 3.79 -11.38 14.20
N GLU A 285 4.66 -11.75 15.13
CA GLU A 285 5.30 -13.07 15.16
C GLU A 285 4.26 -14.20 15.29
N PHE A 286 3.31 -14.06 16.22
CA PHE A 286 2.22 -15.02 16.39
C PHE A 286 1.40 -15.16 15.09
N TYR A 287 1.01 -14.04 14.48
CA TYR A 287 0.31 -14.03 13.20
C TYR A 287 1.08 -14.75 12.10
N GLN A 288 2.37 -14.43 11.96
CA GLN A 288 3.24 -15.03 10.96
C GLN A 288 3.58 -16.50 11.24
N SER A 289 3.45 -16.97 12.49
CA SER A 289 3.57 -18.39 12.81
C SER A 289 2.38 -19.20 12.27
N GLY A 290 1.18 -18.62 12.30
CA GLY A 290 -0.02 -19.22 11.72
C GLY A 290 -0.08 -19.06 10.20
N LEU A 291 0.42 -17.94 9.68
CA LEU A 291 0.44 -17.64 8.24
C LEU A 291 1.85 -17.27 7.77
N PRO A 292 2.72 -18.26 7.50
CA PRO A 292 4.15 -18.04 7.23
C PRO A 292 4.46 -17.56 5.80
N LEU A 293 3.47 -17.09 5.05
CA LEU A 293 3.59 -16.69 3.65
C LEU A 293 4.11 -15.24 3.49
N LYS A 294 5.32 -14.97 3.97
CA LYS A 294 5.89 -13.61 3.99
C LYS A 294 6.34 -13.10 2.62
N LYS A 295 6.82 -13.97 1.74
CA LYS A 295 7.31 -13.57 0.42
C LYS A 295 6.15 -13.15 -0.48
N LEU A 296 6.26 -11.98 -1.10
CA LEU A 296 5.23 -11.46 -1.99
C LEU A 296 4.88 -12.46 -3.10
N SER A 297 3.59 -12.76 -3.22
CA SER A 297 2.99 -13.45 -4.35
C SER A 297 1.47 -13.26 -4.32
N TYR A 298 0.81 -13.51 -5.44
CA TYR A 298 -0.67 -13.56 -5.49
C TYR A 298 -1.25 -14.54 -4.46
N THR A 299 -0.61 -15.69 -4.28
CA THR A 299 -1.03 -16.70 -3.31
C THR A 299 -0.93 -16.18 -1.88
N ALA A 300 0.21 -15.56 -1.53
CA ALA A 300 0.43 -14.98 -0.21
C ALA A 300 -0.58 -13.85 0.07
N LEU A 301 -0.70 -12.88 -0.84
CA LEU A 301 -1.68 -11.78 -0.71
C LEU A 301 -3.10 -12.30 -0.49
N ASN A 302 -3.54 -13.30 -1.27
CA ASN A 302 -4.86 -13.88 -1.09
C ASN A 302 -4.97 -14.58 0.27
N ALA A 303 -3.96 -15.33 0.72
CA ALA A 303 -4.02 -16.03 2.00
C ALA A 303 -4.10 -15.04 3.19
N HIS A 304 -3.34 -13.96 3.15
CA HIS A 304 -3.40 -12.88 4.14
C HIS A 304 -4.77 -12.20 4.15
N LEU A 305 -5.32 -11.93 2.96
CA LEU A 305 -6.63 -11.31 2.83
C LEU A 305 -7.77 -12.28 3.22
N ASP A 306 -7.66 -13.56 2.90
CA ASP A 306 -8.60 -14.62 3.32
C ASP A 306 -8.64 -14.73 4.85
N SER A 307 -7.48 -14.69 5.53
CA SER A 307 -7.39 -14.66 7.01
C SER A 307 -8.13 -13.45 7.60
N TYR A 308 -7.96 -12.28 7.00
CA TYR A 308 -8.70 -11.07 7.39
C TYR A 308 -10.21 -11.21 7.18
N PHE A 309 -10.65 -11.79 6.06
CA PHE A 309 -12.08 -12.00 5.79
C PHE A 309 -12.70 -13.11 6.64
N ALA A 310 -11.92 -14.07 7.13
CA ALA A 310 -12.37 -15.01 8.14
C ALA A 310 -12.72 -14.30 9.45
N TRP A 311 -11.86 -13.39 9.91
CA TRP A 311 -12.15 -12.50 11.05
C TRP A 311 -13.35 -11.59 10.79
N LEU A 312 -13.38 -10.91 9.64
CA LEU A 312 -14.45 -9.97 9.33
C LEU A 312 -15.80 -10.69 9.18
N GLY A 313 -15.81 -11.90 8.64
CA GLY A 313 -16.98 -12.78 8.58
C GLY A 313 -17.49 -13.16 9.97
N GLN A 314 -16.58 -13.48 10.91
CA GLN A 314 -16.96 -13.69 12.32
C GLN A 314 -17.62 -12.45 12.91
N LYS A 315 -17.07 -11.25 12.66
CA LYS A 315 -17.69 -9.98 13.13
C LYS A 315 -19.04 -9.71 12.49
N HIS A 316 -19.21 -10.03 11.22
CA HIS A 316 -20.50 -9.91 10.56
C HIS A 316 -21.54 -10.89 11.11
N TYR A 317 -21.15 -12.13 11.38
CA TYR A 317 -22.00 -13.11 12.06
C TYR A 317 -22.45 -12.60 13.44
N GLU A 318 -21.51 -12.18 14.28
CA GLU A 318 -21.76 -11.65 15.63
C GLU A 318 -22.71 -10.44 15.58
N TYR A 319 -22.44 -9.49 14.68
CA TYR A 319 -23.28 -8.31 14.47
C TYR A 319 -24.71 -8.67 14.05
N LYS A 320 -24.89 -9.56 13.07
CA LYS A 320 -26.21 -9.96 12.58
C LYS A 320 -27.01 -10.73 13.61
N ASN A 321 -26.36 -11.60 14.38
CA ASN A 321 -26.99 -12.35 15.46
C ASN A 321 -27.46 -11.43 16.59
N GLU A 322 -26.60 -10.52 17.05
CA GLU A 322 -26.94 -9.60 18.14
C GLU A 322 -28.02 -8.59 17.72
N LEU A 323 -27.92 -8.05 16.51
CA LEU A 323 -28.95 -7.17 15.97
C LEU A 323 -30.32 -7.87 15.94
N ARG A 324 -30.35 -9.13 15.49
CA ARG A 324 -31.59 -9.91 15.42
C ARG A 324 -32.19 -10.15 16.81
N LYS A 325 -31.37 -10.50 17.80
CA LYS A 325 -31.81 -10.67 19.20
C LYS A 325 -32.43 -9.39 19.76
N LEU A 326 -31.79 -8.25 19.52
CA LEU A 326 -32.31 -6.97 19.99
C LEU A 326 -33.62 -6.58 19.29
N GLU A 327 -33.75 -6.84 17.98
CA GLU A 327 -35.00 -6.65 17.22
C GLU A 327 -36.14 -7.55 17.75
N GLU A 328 -35.85 -8.80 18.07
CA GLU A 328 -36.81 -9.74 18.67
C GLU A 328 -37.19 -9.34 20.09
N GLN A 329 -36.23 -8.86 20.90
CA GLN A 329 -36.48 -8.33 22.23
C GLN A 329 -37.38 -7.10 22.18
N GLU A 330 -37.04 -6.10 21.36
CA GLU A 330 -37.84 -4.89 21.18
C GLU A 330 -39.27 -5.24 20.75
N LYS A 331 -39.41 -6.11 19.75
CA LYS A 331 -40.72 -6.58 19.28
C LYS A 331 -41.50 -7.33 20.36
N ALA A 332 -40.86 -8.22 21.12
CA ALA A 332 -41.50 -8.97 22.19
C ALA A 332 -42.00 -8.04 23.31
N GLU A 333 -41.20 -7.06 23.72
CA GLU A 333 -41.57 -6.07 24.73
C GLU A 333 -42.73 -5.18 24.25
N LEU A 334 -42.75 -4.79 22.97
CA LEU A 334 -43.84 -4.03 22.36
C LEU A 334 -45.12 -4.87 22.18
N LEU A 335 -45.03 -6.16 21.86
CA LEU A 335 -46.18 -7.05 21.65
C LEU A 335 -46.77 -7.59 22.97
N SER A 336 -45.94 -7.80 23.99
CA SER A 336 -46.41 -8.15 25.35
C SER A 336 -47.33 -7.09 25.96
N ALA A 337 -47.33 -5.89 25.39
CA ALA A 337 -48.21 -4.78 25.74
C ALA A 337 -49.67 -4.94 25.26
N GLY A 338 -50.01 -6.04 24.57
CA GLY A 338 -51.33 -6.26 23.96
C GLY A 338 -52.19 -7.37 24.57
N SER A 339 -51.71 -8.18 25.53
CA SER A 339 -52.49 -9.31 26.05
C SER A 339 -52.66 -9.27 27.56
N HIS A 340 -53.92 -9.03 27.96
CA HIS A 340 -54.53 -9.29 29.28
C HIS A 340 -54.53 -8.14 30.31
N GLN A 341 -55.15 -7.01 29.98
CA GLN A 341 -56.34 -6.46 30.67
C GLN A 341 -56.74 -5.11 30.06
N GLY A 342 -57.73 -5.12 29.16
CA GLY A 342 -58.61 -3.99 28.82
C GLY A 342 -58.07 -2.56 28.87
N GLY A 343 -57.07 -2.21 28.06
CA GLY A 343 -56.67 -0.81 27.87
C GLY A 343 -55.49 -0.63 26.91
N PHE A 344 -55.64 0.26 25.94
CA PHE A 344 -54.72 0.55 24.83
C PHE A 344 -53.34 1.16 25.23
N ASN A 345 -52.87 0.99 26.47
CA ASN A 345 -51.69 1.69 26.97
C ASN A 345 -50.55 0.75 27.37
N ILE A 346 -49.42 0.87 26.68
CA ILE A 346 -48.15 0.18 26.96
C ILE A 346 -47.67 0.56 28.36
N SER A 347 -47.28 -0.42 29.18
CA SER A 347 -46.73 -0.17 30.52
C SER A 347 -45.46 0.69 30.45
N ALA A 348 -45.22 1.55 31.45
CA ALA A 348 -44.02 2.40 31.49
C ALA A 348 -42.71 1.59 31.55
N LYS A 349 -42.74 0.43 32.24
CA LYS A 349 -41.60 -0.47 32.38
C LYS A 349 -41.26 -1.18 31.06
N SER A 350 -42.27 -1.65 30.33
CA SER A 350 -42.10 -2.25 29.00
C SER A 350 -41.64 -1.21 27.96
N ARG A 351 -42.12 0.04 28.05
CA ARG A 351 -41.59 1.15 27.25
C ARG A 351 -40.12 1.42 27.53
N GLN A 352 -39.70 1.41 28.79
CA GLN A 352 -38.31 1.62 29.17
C GLN A 352 -37.39 0.46 28.70
N ALA A 353 -37.86 -0.79 28.79
CA ALA A 353 -37.12 -1.95 28.31
C ALA A 353 -36.98 -1.98 26.78
N ALA A 354 -38.08 -1.71 26.04
CA ALA A 354 -38.05 -1.57 24.59
C ALA A 354 -37.11 -0.42 24.17
N PHE A 355 -37.21 0.74 24.83
CA PHE A 355 -36.31 1.88 24.58
C PHE A 355 -34.85 1.52 24.82
N GLY A 356 -34.54 0.76 25.88
CA GLY A 356 -33.19 0.27 26.14
C GLY A 356 -32.67 -0.70 25.07
N ALA A 357 -33.54 -1.54 24.48
CA ALA A 357 -33.18 -2.36 23.32
C ALA A 357 -32.94 -1.50 22.08
N SER A 358 -33.79 -0.50 21.81
CA SER A 358 -33.61 0.45 20.70
C SER A 358 -32.30 1.23 20.82
N GLU A 359 -31.92 1.68 22.02
CA GLU A 359 -30.64 2.37 22.28
C GLU A 359 -29.44 1.46 21.99
N LYS A 360 -29.47 0.21 22.46
CA LYS A 360 -28.42 -0.78 22.16
C LYS A 360 -28.32 -1.06 20.66
N MET A 361 -29.45 -1.16 19.96
CA MET A 361 -29.46 -1.32 18.50
C MET A 361 -28.85 -0.12 17.79
N ALA A 362 -29.14 1.11 18.26
CA ALA A 362 -28.57 2.32 17.69
C ALA A 362 -27.04 2.36 17.86
N LEU A 363 -26.54 1.99 19.05
CA LEU A 363 -25.10 1.87 19.30
C LEU A 363 -24.46 0.78 18.43
N LEU A 364 -25.07 -0.40 18.37
CA LEU A 364 -24.57 -1.51 17.56
C LEU A 364 -24.49 -1.13 16.06
N LYS A 365 -25.51 -0.45 15.53
CA LYS A 365 -25.52 0.05 14.14
C LYS A 365 -24.51 1.16 13.92
N LYS A 366 -24.30 2.04 14.91
CA LYS A 366 -23.28 3.09 14.83
C LYS A 366 -21.88 2.49 14.71
N ASP A 367 -21.57 1.48 15.53
CA ASP A 367 -20.22 0.95 15.63
C ASP A 367 -19.92 -0.13 14.56
N TRP A 368 -20.94 -0.91 14.18
CA TRP A 368 -20.79 -2.10 13.31
C TRP A 368 -21.71 -2.11 12.09
N GLY A 369 -22.55 -1.10 11.90
CA GLY A 369 -23.50 -1.05 10.78
C GLY A 369 -22.84 -1.05 9.40
N TRP A 370 -21.60 -0.56 9.32
CA TRP A 370 -20.78 -0.57 8.11
C TRP A 370 -20.52 -1.99 7.56
N LEU A 371 -20.61 -3.04 8.40
CA LEU A 371 -20.53 -4.44 7.95
C LEU A 371 -21.67 -4.78 6.96
N SER A 372 -22.84 -4.15 7.11
CA SER A 372 -23.94 -4.29 6.13
C SER A 372 -23.57 -3.70 4.76
N GLU A 373 -22.80 -2.61 4.72
CA GLU A 373 -22.31 -2.03 3.47
C GLU A 373 -21.26 -2.94 2.81
N VAL A 374 -20.41 -3.59 3.59
CA VAL A 374 -19.51 -4.66 3.08
C VAL A 374 -20.33 -5.79 2.47
N ALA A 375 -21.45 -6.20 3.08
CA ALA A 375 -22.31 -7.26 2.56
C ALA A 375 -22.97 -6.85 1.23
N LYS A 376 -23.41 -5.60 1.11
CA LYS A 376 -23.92 -5.03 -0.15
C LYS A 376 -22.85 -5.10 -1.25
N MET A 377 -21.60 -4.76 -0.93
CA MET A 377 -20.49 -4.85 -1.87
C MET A 377 -20.15 -6.31 -2.21
N ALA A 378 -20.27 -7.25 -1.26
CA ALA A 378 -20.10 -8.69 -1.51
C ALA A 378 -21.09 -9.19 -2.58
N TRP A 379 -22.37 -8.78 -2.47
CA TRP A 379 -23.38 -9.09 -3.48
C TRP A 379 -23.04 -8.50 -4.84
N GLN A 380 -22.48 -7.29 -4.89
CA GLN A 380 -22.00 -6.70 -6.14
C GLN A 380 -20.87 -7.53 -6.76
N VAL A 381 -19.90 -8.00 -5.97
CA VAL A 381 -18.82 -8.89 -6.45
C VAL A 381 -19.37 -10.17 -7.07
N LYS A 382 -20.43 -10.74 -6.49
CA LYS A 382 -21.08 -11.96 -6.96
C LYS A 382 -21.86 -11.76 -8.26
N THR A 383 -22.60 -10.66 -8.36
CA THR A 383 -23.59 -10.43 -9.42
C THR A 383 -23.05 -9.61 -10.60
N ARG A 384 -21.96 -8.87 -10.41
CA ARG A 384 -21.35 -8.03 -11.45
C ARG A 384 -20.88 -8.90 -12.62
N LYS A 385 -21.27 -8.47 -13.84
CA LYS A 385 -20.69 -8.97 -15.08
C LYS A 385 -19.30 -8.37 -15.25
N LEU A 386 -18.30 -9.24 -15.44
CA LEU A 386 -16.93 -8.83 -15.69
C LEU A 386 -16.74 -8.66 -17.20
N SER A 387 -16.01 -7.62 -17.59
CA SER A 387 -15.41 -7.57 -18.93
C SER A 387 -14.46 -8.76 -19.11
N PRO A 388 -14.18 -9.19 -20.36
CA PRO A 388 -13.16 -10.20 -20.61
C PRO A 388 -11.83 -9.78 -19.95
N VAL A 389 -11.31 -10.64 -19.09
CA VAL A 389 -10.01 -10.47 -18.42
C VAL A 389 -9.13 -11.67 -18.74
N PRO A 390 -7.79 -11.53 -18.73
CA PRO A 390 -6.91 -12.68 -18.92
C PRO A 390 -7.20 -13.78 -17.90
N PRO A 391 -7.13 -15.07 -18.28
CA PRO A 391 -7.36 -16.21 -17.39
C PRO A 391 -6.56 -16.13 -16.08
N GLU A 392 -5.30 -15.72 -16.17
CA GLU A 392 -4.41 -15.60 -15.01
C GLU A 392 -4.90 -14.56 -13.99
N ILE A 393 -5.37 -13.40 -14.48
CA ILE A 393 -5.93 -12.35 -13.63
C ILE A 393 -7.26 -12.80 -13.04
N PHE A 394 -8.09 -13.47 -13.83
CA PHE A 394 -9.34 -14.02 -13.33
C PHE A 394 -9.09 -15.01 -12.18
N ASP A 395 -8.16 -15.94 -12.36
CA ASP A 395 -7.88 -17.01 -11.41
C ASP A 395 -7.14 -16.52 -10.15
N LYS A 396 -6.25 -15.54 -10.28
CA LYS A 396 -5.45 -15.03 -9.16
C LYS A 396 -6.12 -13.89 -8.38
N ILE A 397 -7.03 -13.13 -8.99
CA ILE A 397 -7.64 -11.95 -8.37
C ILE A 397 -9.17 -12.09 -8.25
N TYR A 398 -9.87 -12.33 -9.35
CA TYR A 398 -11.35 -12.30 -9.37
C TYR A 398 -12.00 -13.53 -8.72
N ARG A 399 -11.50 -14.74 -8.99
CA ARG A 399 -12.04 -15.98 -8.44
C ARG A 399 -11.88 -16.03 -6.90
N PRO A 400 -10.73 -15.71 -6.30
CA PRO A 400 -10.58 -15.60 -4.84
C PRO A 400 -11.52 -14.54 -4.25
N ALA A 401 -11.65 -13.37 -4.89
CA ALA A 401 -12.57 -12.31 -4.45
C ALA A 401 -14.01 -12.80 -4.35
N LYS A 402 -14.49 -13.53 -5.37
CA LYS A 402 -15.84 -14.12 -5.38
C LYS A 402 -16.04 -15.15 -4.25
N ARG A 403 -15.01 -15.95 -3.93
CA ARG A 403 -15.08 -16.89 -2.79
C ARG A 403 -15.16 -16.16 -1.46
N ARG A 404 -14.34 -15.14 -1.24
CA ARG A 404 -14.40 -14.30 -0.03
C ARG A 404 -15.74 -13.58 0.11
N ALA A 405 -16.27 -13.03 -0.98
CA ALA A 405 -17.59 -12.41 -0.99
C ALA A 405 -18.70 -13.39 -0.60
N GLN A 406 -18.66 -14.62 -1.14
CA GLN A 406 -19.62 -15.65 -0.76
C GLN A 406 -19.52 -16.01 0.72
N TYR A 407 -18.31 -16.29 1.21
CA TYR A 407 -18.08 -16.61 2.62
C TYR A 407 -18.60 -15.51 3.55
N TYR A 408 -18.37 -14.24 3.21
CA TYR A 408 -18.84 -13.10 3.99
C TYR A 408 -20.36 -12.99 4.04
N ILE A 409 -21.05 -13.26 2.91
CA ILE A 409 -22.51 -13.33 2.83
C ILE A 409 -23.02 -14.48 3.71
N ASP A 410 -22.43 -15.67 3.57
CA ASP A 410 -22.83 -16.86 4.32
C ASP A 410 -22.73 -16.64 5.83
N CYS A 411 -21.67 -15.96 6.30
CA CYS A 411 -21.51 -15.60 7.71
C CYS A 411 -22.63 -14.67 8.20
N GLY A 412 -22.97 -13.65 7.41
CA GLY A 412 -24.05 -12.72 7.76
C GLY A 412 -25.43 -13.38 7.79
N THR A 413 -25.70 -14.23 6.80
CA THR A 413 -26.94 -15.02 6.73
C THR A 413 -27.04 -15.97 7.91
N ALA A 414 -25.98 -16.74 8.20
CA ALA A 414 -25.97 -17.65 9.33
C ALA A 414 -26.15 -16.93 10.67
N GLY A 415 -25.56 -15.74 10.84
CA GLY A 415 -25.74 -14.92 12.03
C GLY A 415 -27.18 -14.45 12.19
N TYR A 416 -27.80 -14.00 11.09
CA TYR A 416 -29.19 -13.56 11.08
C TYR A 416 -30.19 -14.70 11.35
N ASP A 417 -29.97 -15.87 10.76
CA ASP A 417 -30.83 -17.05 10.91
C ASP A 417 -30.54 -17.86 12.19
N ASN A 418 -29.59 -17.39 13.01
CA ASN A 418 -29.08 -18.09 14.20
C ASN A 418 -28.63 -19.54 13.92
N MET A 419 -28.00 -19.73 12.76
CA MET A 419 -27.42 -20.99 12.32
C MET A 419 -25.97 -21.13 12.81
N PRO A 420 -25.37 -22.34 12.77
CA PRO A 420 -23.96 -22.51 13.07
C PRO A 420 -23.06 -21.61 12.21
N PHE A 421 -22.02 -21.05 12.82
CA PHE A 421 -21.05 -20.20 12.13
C PHE A 421 -20.35 -20.99 11.01
N PRO A 422 -20.27 -20.43 9.77
CA PRO A 422 -19.53 -21.07 8.69
C PRO A 422 -18.07 -21.32 9.05
N ILE A 423 -17.55 -22.51 8.72
CA ILE A 423 -16.16 -22.88 9.03
C ILE A 423 -15.21 -22.10 8.12
N SER A 424 -14.21 -21.46 8.72
CA SER A 424 -13.01 -20.97 8.03
C SER A 424 -11.85 -21.95 8.21
N TYR A 425 -11.10 -22.21 7.13
CA TYR A 425 -9.91 -23.06 7.15
C TYR A 425 -8.61 -22.25 7.18
N VAL A 426 -8.69 -20.91 7.23
CA VAL A 426 -7.52 -20.04 7.35
C VAL A 426 -7.32 -19.62 8.82
N PRO A 427 -6.08 -19.61 9.33
CA PRO A 427 -5.78 -19.11 10.66
C PRO A 427 -6.26 -17.67 10.85
N VAL A 428 -6.77 -17.34 12.03
CA VAL A 428 -7.27 -15.99 12.36
C VAL A 428 -6.53 -15.45 13.57
N SER A 429 -6.02 -14.22 13.46
CA SER A 429 -5.41 -13.49 14.59
C SER A 429 -6.37 -12.40 15.07
N ASN A 430 -7.28 -12.78 15.96
CA ASN A 430 -8.34 -11.89 16.46
C ASN A 430 -7.77 -10.62 17.11
N GLU A 431 -6.74 -10.76 17.92
CA GLU A 431 -6.10 -9.65 18.62
C GLU A 431 -5.41 -8.70 17.66
N LEU A 432 -4.65 -9.22 16.69
CA LEU A 432 -3.98 -8.38 15.70
C LEU A 432 -5.00 -7.53 14.92
N TYR A 433 -6.07 -8.16 14.42
CA TYR A 433 -7.09 -7.48 13.63
C TYR A 433 -7.94 -6.50 14.44
N SER A 434 -8.22 -6.82 15.70
CA SER A 434 -9.07 -5.97 16.53
C SER A 434 -8.34 -4.74 17.08
N TRP A 435 -7.03 -4.84 17.30
CA TRP A 435 -6.27 -3.83 18.04
C TRP A 435 -5.24 -3.06 17.22
N PHE A 436 -4.69 -3.66 16.15
CA PHE A 436 -3.53 -3.10 15.45
C PHE A 436 -3.74 -2.87 13.96
N VAL A 437 -4.52 -3.71 13.26
CA VAL A 437 -4.72 -3.54 11.80
C VAL A 437 -5.78 -2.47 11.53
N HIS A 438 -5.37 -1.37 10.91
CA HIS A 438 -6.26 -0.28 10.56
C HIS A 438 -7.01 -0.58 9.24
N ASP A 439 -8.33 -0.42 9.25
CA ASP A 439 -9.19 -0.88 8.14
C ASP A 439 -10.39 0.04 7.82
N ILE A 440 -10.56 1.14 8.56
CA ILE A 440 -11.82 1.92 8.61
C ILE A 440 -11.71 3.31 7.93
N GLN A 441 -10.53 3.92 7.81
CA GLN A 441 -10.43 5.21 7.10
C GLN A 441 -10.50 5.05 5.59
N ARG A 442 -11.60 5.50 5.00
CA ARG A 442 -11.74 5.70 3.56
C ARG A 442 -12.55 6.96 3.33
N ALA A 443 -11.92 8.01 2.80
CA ALA A 443 -12.65 9.15 2.26
C ALA A 443 -13.60 8.70 1.13
N GLU A 444 -13.26 7.60 0.44
CA GLU A 444 -13.95 7.02 -0.70
C GLU A 444 -15.03 5.96 -0.35
N GLY A 445 -15.18 5.60 0.93
CA GLY A 445 -16.14 4.57 1.38
C GLY A 445 -15.80 3.12 0.98
N ILE A 446 -16.72 2.20 1.25
CA ILE A 446 -16.57 0.76 0.98
C ILE A 446 -17.11 0.46 -0.43
N ASN A 447 -16.29 -0.17 -1.27
CA ASN A 447 -16.66 -0.55 -2.64
C ASN A 447 -16.34 -2.04 -2.91
N TYR A 448 -16.73 -2.55 -4.08
CA TYR A 448 -16.54 -3.97 -4.41
C TYR A 448 -15.07 -4.39 -4.49
N HIS A 449 -14.11 -3.49 -4.77
CA HIS A 449 -12.66 -3.80 -4.73
C HIS A 449 -12.16 -4.16 -3.33
N TYR A 450 -12.96 -3.93 -2.27
CA TYR A 450 -12.67 -4.39 -0.91
C TYR A 450 -12.40 -5.91 -0.82
N PHE A 451 -12.99 -6.68 -1.73
CA PHE A 451 -12.80 -8.13 -1.84
C PHE A 451 -11.67 -8.51 -2.79
N TYR A 452 -10.83 -7.60 -3.26
CA TYR A 452 -9.77 -7.92 -4.20
C TYR A 452 -8.43 -7.68 -3.52
N ILE A 453 -7.46 -8.54 -3.81
CA ILE A 453 -6.08 -8.18 -3.54
C ILE A 453 -5.69 -7.05 -4.50
N ARG A 454 -4.70 -6.25 -4.09
CA ARG A 454 -4.16 -5.20 -4.94
C ARG A 454 -3.55 -5.78 -6.21
N LEU A 455 -3.63 -5.00 -7.28
CA LEU A 455 -2.86 -5.27 -8.48
C LEU A 455 -1.37 -5.06 -8.19
N MET A 456 -0.53 -5.92 -8.77
CA MET A 456 0.92 -5.77 -8.75
C MET A 456 1.37 -5.28 -10.12
N GLU A 457 2.24 -4.28 -10.14
CA GLU A 457 2.73 -3.68 -11.37
C GLU A 457 4.26 -3.71 -11.45
N PRO A 458 4.83 -4.22 -12.55
CA PRO A 458 4.16 -4.88 -13.68
C PRO A 458 3.58 -6.26 -13.31
N LEU A 459 2.54 -6.73 -14.04
CA LEU A 459 1.80 -7.96 -13.71
C LEU A 459 2.64 -9.23 -13.69
N SER A 460 3.58 -9.35 -14.62
CA SER A 460 4.48 -10.49 -14.73
C SER A 460 5.77 -10.32 -13.94
N GLY A 461 5.98 -9.15 -13.32
CA GLY A 461 7.29 -8.76 -12.82
C GLY A 461 8.27 -8.37 -13.93
N ASP A 462 7.87 -8.48 -15.21
CA ASP A 462 8.69 -8.06 -16.34
C ASP A 462 8.51 -6.57 -16.59
N PHE A 463 9.62 -5.86 -16.49
CA PHE A 463 9.66 -4.45 -16.81
C PHE A 463 9.78 -4.28 -18.33
N PRO A 464 9.25 -3.17 -18.89
CA PRO A 464 9.55 -2.84 -20.29
C PRO A 464 11.08 -2.84 -20.46
N PRO A 465 11.61 -3.47 -21.51
CA PRO A 465 13.05 -3.49 -21.75
C PRO A 465 13.57 -2.06 -21.78
N ASP A 466 14.75 -1.82 -21.19
CA ASP A 466 15.46 -0.55 -21.39
C ASP A 466 15.47 -0.29 -22.91
N GLU A 467 14.96 0.87 -23.35
CA GLU A 467 15.13 1.22 -24.77
C GLU A 467 16.63 1.13 -25.06
N PRO A 468 17.06 0.44 -26.13
CA PRO A 468 18.47 0.37 -26.44
C PRO A 468 19.00 1.80 -26.53
N GLU A 469 20.07 2.10 -25.79
CA GLU A 469 20.87 3.29 -26.04
C GLU A 469 21.17 3.29 -27.54
N VAL A 470 20.61 4.27 -28.26
CA VAL A 470 20.77 4.36 -29.71
C VAL A 470 22.24 4.61 -29.97
N ASN A 471 22.96 3.53 -30.24
CA ASN A 471 24.22 3.57 -30.96
C ASN A 471 24.05 2.63 -32.15
N THR A 472 23.58 3.21 -33.26
CA THR A 472 23.64 2.60 -34.60
C THR A 472 24.53 3.49 -35.43
N PRO A 473 25.53 2.96 -36.18
CA PRO A 473 25.24 2.04 -37.32
C PRO A 473 26.41 1.06 -37.67
N PRO A 474 26.35 0.29 -38.78
CA PRO A 474 25.29 -0.51 -39.40
C PRO A 474 25.62 -2.03 -39.37
N GLU A 475 24.64 -2.88 -39.70
CA GLU A 475 24.76 -4.34 -39.92
C GLU A 475 24.13 -4.70 -41.29
N PRO A 476 24.19 -5.95 -41.83
CA PRO A 476 25.14 -7.07 -41.74
C PRO A 476 25.38 -7.70 -43.15
N PRO A 477 25.91 -8.94 -43.36
CA PRO A 477 25.18 -10.23 -43.16
C PRO A 477 26.11 -11.42 -42.69
N LEU A 478 25.76 -12.68 -42.37
CA LEU A 478 24.68 -13.63 -42.74
C LEU A 478 24.73 -14.85 -41.77
N TYR A 479 23.58 -15.33 -41.25
CA TYR A 479 23.13 -16.70 -40.81
C TYR A 479 24.09 -17.70 -40.09
N VAL A 480 23.71 -18.59 -39.16
CA VAL A 480 22.63 -19.62 -39.00
C VAL A 480 22.55 -19.92 -37.48
N GLY A 481 21.41 -19.92 -36.76
CA GLY A 481 20.31 -20.91 -36.73
C GLY A 481 20.40 -21.83 -35.49
N ASN A 482 19.39 -21.82 -34.62
CA ASN A 482 18.64 -23.00 -34.16
C ASN A 482 17.62 -22.69 -33.05
N ASP A 483 16.48 -23.38 -33.21
CA ASP A 483 15.19 -23.25 -32.54
C ASP A 483 15.16 -23.67 -31.07
N PHE A 484 14.17 -23.15 -30.32
CA PHE A 484 13.32 -23.96 -29.44
C PHE A 484 11.91 -23.35 -29.32
N ILE A 485 10.91 -24.14 -29.73
CA ILE A 485 9.48 -23.98 -29.46
C ILE A 485 9.11 -25.03 -28.39
N PHE A 486 8.28 -24.66 -27.42
CA PHE A 486 7.19 -25.53 -26.96
C PHE A 486 5.95 -24.70 -26.62
N THR A 487 4.88 -24.97 -27.36
CA THR A 487 3.51 -24.54 -27.10
C THR A 487 2.75 -25.66 -26.37
N GLY A 488 1.71 -25.30 -25.60
CA GLY A 488 0.76 -26.27 -25.04
C GLY A 488 -0.29 -25.64 -24.11
N TRP A 489 -1.27 -24.94 -24.68
CA TRP A 489 -2.51 -24.49 -23.98
C TRP A 489 -3.58 -25.60 -24.02
N PRO A 490 -4.62 -25.61 -23.16
CA PRO A 490 -5.80 -24.76 -23.40
C PRO A 490 -6.48 -24.15 -22.16
N LYS A 491 -6.93 -22.89 -22.37
CA LYS A 491 -8.20 -22.25 -21.97
C LYS A 491 -8.85 -22.56 -20.62
N PHE A 492 -9.12 -21.50 -19.84
CA PHE A 492 -10.47 -21.04 -19.51
C PHE A 492 -10.52 -19.51 -19.35
#